data_AF-A0A7J0ASQ1-F1
#
_entry.id   AF-A0A7J0ASQ1-F1
#
_cell.length_a   1.000
_cell.length_b   1.000
_cell.length_c   1.000
_cell.angle_alpha   90.00
_cell.angle_beta   90.00
_cell.angle_gamma   90.00
#
_symmetry.space_group_name_H-M   'P 1'
#
loop_
_entity.id
_entity.type
_entity.pdbx_description
1 polymer ?
#
loop_
_entity_poly.entity_id
_entity_poly.type
_entity_poly.pdbx_seq_one_letter_code
_entity_poly.pdbx_strand_id
1 'polypeptide(L)'
;MNWLKEIESSSDKVISPLQDMEDTLHPLVNYIIVPLFAFANAGIFFGNMEISQLFHGIAPAIIVSLIGGKFLGIFLFAALCILLKWAPMPEGSTWGSLAAVSLLGGIGFTVSLFIATLSFGTGDPVTSQLLNDSKLGILAGSLLAGILGWAALHLTLPREADCEAGQ
;
A
#
# COMPACT_ATOMS: atom_id res chain seq x y z
N MET A 1 -12.88 38.03 -25.05
CA MET A 1 -13.58 36.81 -24.60
C MET A 1 -13.23 35.57 -25.42
N ASN A 2 -13.11 35.66 -26.76
CA ASN A 2 -12.84 34.49 -27.60
C ASN A 2 -11.43 33.90 -27.47
N TRP A 3 -10.43 34.73 -27.15
CA TRP A 3 -9.04 34.31 -26.99
C TRP A 3 -8.81 33.32 -25.84
N LEU A 4 -9.60 33.40 -24.76
CA LEU A 4 -9.51 32.46 -23.63
C LEU A 4 -10.04 31.07 -24.00
N LYS A 5 -11.16 31.00 -24.73
CA LYS A 5 -11.71 29.72 -25.25
C LYS A 5 -10.79 29.05 -26.27
N GLU A 6 -10.05 29.84 -27.03
CA GLU A 6 -9.12 29.33 -28.04
C GLU A 6 -7.84 28.75 -27.40
N ILE A 7 -7.39 29.34 -26.30
CA ILE A 7 -6.30 28.80 -25.46
C ILE A 7 -6.76 27.53 -24.75
N GLU A 8 -7.99 27.48 -24.20
CA GLU A 8 -8.60 26.30 -23.56
C GLU A 8 -8.73 25.12 -24.55
N SER A 9 -9.32 25.35 -25.73
CA SER A 9 -9.43 24.34 -26.80
C SER A 9 -8.07 23.85 -27.32
N SER A 10 -7.04 24.69 -27.29
CA SER A 10 -5.68 24.31 -27.70
C SER A 10 -4.96 23.54 -26.61
N SER A 11 -5.26 23.81 -25.34
CA SER A 11 -4.75 23.07 -24.17
C SER A 11 -5.39 21.68 -24.06
N ASP A 12 -6.70 21.55 -24.30
CA ASP A 12 -7.41 20.26 -24.31
C ASP A 12 -6.90 19.31 -25.40
N LYS A 13 -6.40 19.85 -26.52
CA LYS A 13 -5.76 19.05 -27.58
C LYS A 13 -4.35 18.56 -27.23
N VAL A 14 -3.74 19.13 -26.18
CA VAL A 14 -2.39 18.77 -25.70
C VAL A 14 -2.45 17.79 -24.54
N ILE A 15 -3.59 17.72 -23.82
CA ILE A 15 -3.80 16.73 -22.76
C ILE A 15 -4.04 15.37 -23.40
N SER A 16 -3.27 14.38 -22.94
CA SER A 16 -3.45 12.99 -23.35
C SER A 16 -4.85 12.52 -22.98
N PRO A 17 -5.65 11.97 -23.90
CA PRO A 17 -6.97 11.42 -23.59
C PRO A 17 -6.92 10.37 -22.47
N LEU A 18 -5.80 9.66 -22.33
CA LEU A 18 -5.60 8.70 -21.24
C LEU A 18 -5.45 9.38 -19.88
N GLN A 19 -4.81 10.54 -19.84
CA GLN A 19 -4.59 11.28 -18.60
C GLN A 19 -5.89 11.93 -18.12
N ASP A 20 -6.68 12.47 -19.05
CA ASP A 20 -8.03 12.98 -18.74
C ASP A 20 -8.97 11.86 -18.21
N MET A 21 -8.88 10.66 -18.81
CA MET A 21 -9.61 9.49 -18.30
C MET A 21 -9.11 9.03 -16.93
N GLU A 22 -7.80 9.03 -16.67
CA GLU A 22 -7.22 8.72 -15.37
C GLU A 22 -7.72 9.68 -14.30
N ASP A 23 -7.60 10.99 -14.54
CA ASP A 23 -8.01 12.04 -13.60
C ASP A 23 -9.51 11.96 -13.28
N THR A 24 -10.34 11.62 -14.28
CA THR A 24 -11.79 11.45 -14.11
C THR A 24 -12.13 10.18 -13.30
N LEU A 25 -11.40 9.08 -13.52
CA LEU A 25 -11.67 7.80 -12.84
C LEU A 25 -11.09 7.75 -11.43
N HIS A 26 -9.96 8.44 -11.19
CA HIS A 26 -9.25 8.42 -9.91
C HIS A 26 -10.14 8.72 -8.68
N PRO A 27 -11.00 9.76 -8.67
CA PRO A 27 -11.90 10.00 -7.53
C PRO A 27 -12.95 8.90 -7.37
N LEU A 28 -13.53 8.41 -8.47
CA LEU A 28 -14.53 7.33 -8.41
C LEU A 28 -13.91 6.03 -7.87
N VAL A 29 -12.70 5.70 -8.29
CA VAL A 29 -11.97 4.53 -7.81
C VAL A 29 -11.67 4.64 -6.31
N ASN A 30 -11.13 5.78 -5.87
CA ASN A 30 -10.70 5.95 -4.49
C ASN A 30 -11.85 6.09 -3.49
N TYR A 31 -12.96 6.73 -3.87
CA TYR A 31 -14.08 6.97 -2.96
C TYR A 31 -15.17 5.89 -3.02
N ILE A 32 -15.32 5.17 -4.15
CA ILE A 32 -16.39 4.17 -4.32
C ILE A 32 -15.81 2.78 -4.46
N ILE A 33 -14.96 2.55 -5.46
CA ILE A 33 -14.53 1.19 -5.82
C ILE A 33 -13.67 0.57 -4.73
N VAL A 34 -12.63 1.26 -4.27
CA VAL A 34 -11.70 0.73 -3.25
C VAL A 34 -12.40 0.45 -1.92
N PRO A 35 -13.19 1.38 -1.34
CA PRO A 35 -13.93 1.11 -0.11
C PRO A 35 -14.96 0.00 -0.25
N LEU A 36 -15.70 -0.05 -1.36
CA LEU A 36 -16.68 -1.11 -1.62
C LEU A 36 -16.00 -2.48 -1.77
N PHE A 37 -14.89 -2.53 -2.51
CA PHE A 37 -14.09 -3.73 -2.70
C PHE A 37 -13.53 -4.24 -1.37
N ALA A 38 -12.95 -3.35 -0.58
CA ALA A 38 -12.44 -3.66 0.75
C ALA A 38 -13.57 -4.17 1.64
N PHE A 39 -14.73 -3.53 1.67
CA PHE A 39 -15.88 -3.97 2.46
C PHE A 39 -16.37 -5.36 2.05
N ALA A 40 -16.54 -5.62 0.76
CA ALA A 40 -17.01 -6.90 0.24
C ALA A 40 -16.01 -8.05 0.52
N ASN A 41 -14.70 -7.79 0.39
CA ASN A 41 -13.68 -8.83 0.55
C ASN A 41 -13.18 -8.98 2.00
N ALA A 42 -13.17 -7.92 2.79
CA ALA A 42 -12.79 -7.95 4.19
C ALA A 42 -13.90 -8.47 5.11
N GLY A 43 -15.08 -8.83 4.58
CA GLY A 43 -16.15 -9.52 5.29
C GLY A 43 -15.66 -10.79 5.97
N ILE A 44 -15.15 -10.64 7.18
CA ILE A 44 -14.55 -11.67 8.02
C ILE A 44 -15.65 -12.22 8.92
N PHE A 45 -15.79 -13.54 8.92
CA PHE A 45 -16.79 -14.19 9.76
C PHE A 45 -16.22 -14.36 11.18
N PHE A 46 -16.59 -13.47 12.09
CA PHE A 46 -16.11 -13.44 13.47
C PHE A 46 -16.75 -14.50 14.39
N GLY A 47 -17.78 -15.22 13.94
CA GLY A 47 -18.62 -16.06 14.80
C GLY A 47 -17.90 -17.21 15.53
N ASN A 48 -16.75 -17.68 15.03
CA ASN A 48 -15.93 -18.75 15.62
C ASN A 48 -14.44 -18.38 15.67
N MET A 49 -14.13 -17.08 15.75
CA MET A 49 -12.78 -16.58 15.56
C MET A 49 -12.09 -16.41 16.92
N GLU A 50 -11.14 -17.29 17.21
CA GLU A 50 -10.26 -17.10 18.36
C GLU A 50 -9.04 -16.29 17.96
N ILE A 51 -8.62 -15.36 18.83
CA ILE A 51 -7.36 -14.61 18.67
C ILE A 51 -6.16 -15.58 18.59
N SER A 52 -6.28 -16.79 19.14
CA SER A 52 -5.29 -17.87 19.01
C SER A 52 -5.00 -18.23 17.54
N GLN A 53 -5.95 -18.03 16.62
CA GLN A 53 -5.78 -18.28 15.18
C GLN A 53 -4.77 -17.32 14.51
N LEU A 54 -4.44 -16.17 15.13
CA LEU A 54 -3.32 -15.34 14.66
C LEU A 54 -1.96 -15.99 14.85
N PHE A 55 -1.85 -16.87 15.84
CA PHE A 55 -0.61 -17.52 16.24
C PHE A 55 -0.48 -18.94 15.70
N HIS A 56 -1.53 -19.46 15.05
CA HIS A 56 -1.59 -20.81 14.51
C HIS A 56 -2.03 -20.80 13.03
N GLY A 57 -1.60 -21.80 12.27
CA GLY A 57 -2.01 -21.94 10.87
C GLY A 57 -1.32 -20.97 9.91
N ILE A 58 -2.06 -20.45 8.92
CA ILE A 58 -1.52 -19.70 7.78
C ILE A 58 -1.37 -18.20 8.04
N ALA A 59 -2.11 -17.65 9.02
CA ALA A 59 -2.08 -16.24 9.38
C ALA A 59 -0.67 -15.70 9.74
N PRO A 60 0.13 -16.35 10.63
CA PRO A 60 1.46 -15.82 10.96
C PRO A 60 2.42 -15.88 9.77
N ALA A 61 2.32 -16.92 8.93
CA ALA A 61 3.12 -17.02 7.71
C ALA A 61 2.81 -15.86 6.75
N ILE A 62 1.54 -15.48 6.63
CA ILE A 62 1.11 -14.33 5.83
C ILE A 62 1.61 -13.02 6.44
N ILE A 63 1.49 -12.81 7.76
CA ILE A 63 1.98 -11.59 8.42
C ILE A 63 3.48 -11.40 8.17
N VAL A 64 4.28 -12.44 8.42
CA VAL A 64 5.74 -12.37 8.26
C VAL A 64 6.13 -12.18 6.80
N SER A 65 5.51 -12.92 5.88
CA SER A 65 5.81 -12.79 4.44
C SER A 65 5.36 -11.45 3.86
N LEU A 66 4.23 -10.90 4.31
CA LEU A 66 3.69 -9.62 3.84
C LEU A 66 4.58 -8.46 4.31
N ILE A 67 4.93 -8.42 5.60
CA ILE A 67 5.79 -7.35 6.14
C ILE A 67 7.23 -7.56 5.65
N GLY A 68 7.81 -8.72 5.93
CA GLY A 68 9.21 -9.02 5.63
C GLY A 68 9.49 -9.08 4.13
N GLY A 69 8.63 -9.73 3.36
CA GLY A 69 8.82 -9.88 1.91
C GLY A 69 8.72 -8.54 1.18
N LYS A 70 7.73 -7.69 1.51
CA LYS A 70 7.63 -6.36 0.91
C LYS A 70 8.74 -5.43 1.38
N PHE A 71 9.04 -5.40 2.68
CA PHE A 71 10.13 -4.58 3.20
C PHE A 71 11.48 -4.92 2.56
N LEU A 72 11.85 -6.20 2.60
CA LEU A 72 13.13 -6.67 2.02
C LEU A 72 13.15 -6.48 0.51
N GLY A 73 12.07 -6.78 -0.20
CA GLY A 73 11.99 -6.58 -1.64
C GLY A 73 12.21 -5.13 -2.03
N ILE A 74 11.44 -4.21 -1.45
CA ILE A 74 11.54 -2.78 -1.79
C ILE A 74 12.90 -2.23 -1.37
N PHE A 75 13.36 -2.52 -0.16
CA PHE A 75 14.62 -2.00 0.36
C PHE A 75 15.82 -2.53 -0.43
N LEU A 76 15.87 -3.83 -0.72
CA LEU A 76 17.00 -4.44 -1.42
C LEU A 76 17.10 -3.95 -2.86
N PHE A 77 15.98 -3.89 -3.59
CA PHE A 77 15.99 -3.38 -4.96
C PHE A 77 16.33 -1.88 -5.01
N ALA A 78 15.78 -1.07 -4.11
CA ALA A 78 16.12 0.35 -4.03
C ALA A 78 17.60 0.55 -3.67
N ALA A 79 18.10 -0.16 -2.65
CA ALA A 79 19.50 -0.11 -2.25
C ALA A 79 20.42 -0.55 -3.40
N LEU A 80 20.07 -1.61 -4.12
CA LEU A 80 20.85 -2.10 -5.26
C LEU A 80 20.91 -1.07 -6.39
N CYS A 81 19.79 -0.43 -6.74
CA CYS A 81 19.74 0.63 -7.75
C CYS A 81 20.62 1.84 -7.36
N ILE A 82 20.62 2.22 -6.08
CA ILE A 82 21.46 3.31 -5.56
C ILE A 82 22.94 2.90 -5.59
N LEU A 83 23.27 1.68 -5.16
CA LEU A 83 24.65 1.18 -5.10
C LEU A 83 25.27 1.02 -6.50
N LEU A 84 24.46 0.58 -7.48
CA LEU A 84 24.84 0.49 -8.88
C LEU A 84 24.85 1.84 -9.61
N LYS A 85 24.51 2.94 -8.91
CA LYS A 85 24.41 4.30 -9.46
C LYS A 85 23.43 4.40 -10.65
N TRP A 86 22.42 3.54 -10.70
CA TRP A 86 21.34 3.62 -11.70
C TRP A 86 20.32 4.70 -11.35
N ALA A 87 20.15 5.01 -10.08
CA ALA A 87 19.32 6.10 -9.60
C ALA A 87 20.01 6.84 -8.45
N PRO A 88 19.99 8.19 -8.42
CA PRO A 88 20.44 8.94 -7.26
C PRO A 88 19.46 8.79 -6.09
N MET A 89 19.97 8.94 -4.87
CA MET A 89 19.12 9.02 -3.69
C MET A 89 18.32 10.34 -3.73
N PRO A 90 17.01 10.33 -3.39
CA PRO A 90 16.20 11.56 -3.37
C PRO A 90 16.79 12.62 -2.43
N GLU A 91 16.71 13.90 -2.84
CA GLU A 91 17.20 15.02 -2.04
C GLU A 91 16.53 15.07 -0.66
N GLY A 92 17.33 15.21 0.41
CA GLY A 92 16.83 15.21 1.79
C GLY A 92 16.43 13.84 2.35
N SER A 93 16.55 12.75 1.57
CA SER A 93 16.27 11.39 2.03
C SER A 93 17.49 10.74 2.67
N THR A 94 17.29 10.06 3.80
CA THR A 94 18.32 9.24 4.46
C THR A 94 18.03 7.76 4.29
N TRP A 95 19.02 6.90 4.58
CA TRP A 95 18.81 5.44 4.55
C TRP A 95 17.69 5.01 5.51
N GLY A 96 17.47 5.76 6.59
CA GLY A 96 16.35 5.60 7.50
C GLY A 96 15.01 5.94 6.83
N SER A 97 14.93 7.05 6.09
CA SER A 97 13.72 7.42 5.34
C SER A 97 13.38 6.38 4.27
N LEU A 98 14.38 5.83 3.59
CA LEU A 98 14.19 4.74 2.62
C LEU A 98 13.64 3.48 3.31
N ALA A 99 14.17 3.10 4.48
CA ALA A 99 13.68 1.97 5.26
C ALA A 99 12.26 2.21 5.82
N ALA A 100 11.92 3.45 6.19
CA ALA A 100 10.57 3.80 6.63
C ALA A 100 9.55 3.68 5.48
N VAL A 101 9.90 4.17 4.30
CA VAL A 101 9.05 4.06 3.09
C VAL A 101 8.90 2.59 2.67
N SER A 102 9.95 1.78 2.74
CA SER A 102 9.83 0.35 2.43
C SER A 102 8.93 -0.41 3.43
N LEU A 103 8.93 -0.01 4.71
CA LEU A 103 7.97 -0.53 5.71
C LEU A 103 6.52 -0.13 5.38
N LEU A 104 6.28 1.13 5.00
CA LEU A 104 4.96 1.60 4.55
C LEU A 104 4.49 0.87 3.29
N GLY A 105 5.42 0.56 2.37
CA GLY A 105 5.15 -0.30 1.21
C GLY A 105 4.66 -1.70 1.59
N GLY A 106 4.91 -2.13 2.84
CA GLY A 106 4.40 -3.34 3.46
C GLY A 106 2.88 -3.45 3.52
N ILE A 107 2.14 -2.36 3.36
CA ILE A 107 0.67 -2.38 3.36
C ILE A 107 0.17 -3.13 2.11
N GLY A 108 -0.34 -4.36 2.31
CA GLY A 108 -0.83 -5.23 1.24
C GLY A 108 -2.36 -5.26 1.10
N PHE A 109 -3.08 -4.77 2.11
CA PHE A 109 -4.52 -4.83 2.31
C PHE A 109 -5.36 -5.29 1.11
N THR A 110 -5.75 -4.41 0.19
CA THR A 110 -6.72 -4.73 -0.87
C THR A 110 -6.21 -5.74 -1.89
N VAL A 111 -4.97 -5.59 -2.37
CA VAL A 111 -4.38 -6.52 -3.35
C VAL A 111 -4.14 -7.89 -2.72
N SER A 112 -3.65 -7.94 -1.49
CA SER A 112 -3.45 -9.20 -0.78
C SER A 112 -4.78 -9.89 -0.48
N LEU A 113 -5.84 -9.16 -0.11
CA LEU A 113 -7.18 -9.73 0.07
C LEU A 113 -7.72 -10.31 -1.25
N PHE A 114 -7.51 -9.62 -2.37
CA PHE A 114 -7.88 -10.12 -3.68
C PHE A 114 -7.18 -11.45 -4.01
N ILE A 115 -5.85 -11.49 -3.82
CA ILE A 115 -5.05 -12.69 -4.07
C ILE A 115 -5.46 -13.84 -3.14
N ALA A 116 -5.77 -13.56 -1.88
CA ALA A 116 -6.27 -14.58 -0.95
C ALA A 116 -7.61 -15.17 -1.41
N THR A 117 -8.55 -14.32 -1.85
CA THR A 117 -9.83 -14.78 -2.41
C THR A 117 -9.62 -15.63 -3.67
N LEU A 118 -8.69 -15.26 -4.55
CA LEU A 118 -8.35 -16.10 -5.72
C LEU A 118 -7.68 -17.43 -5.35
N SER A 119 -6.87 -17.44 -4.28
CA SER A 119 -6.10 -18.63 -3.87
C SER A 119 -6.95 -19.65 -3.10
N PHE A 120 -7.89 -19.18 -2.28
CA PHE A 120 -8.63 -20.03 -1.34
C PHE A 120 -10.16 -19.99 -1.55
N GLY A 121 -10.66 -19.26 -2.56
CA GLY A 121 -12.09 -19.11 -2.86
C GLY A 121 -12.75 -20.29 -3.59
N THR A 122 -12.13 -21.47 -3.63
CA THR A 122 -12.55 -22.62 -4.45
C THR A 122 -13.81 -23.35 -3.97
N GLY A 123 -14.38 -22.98 -2.81
CA GLY A 123 -15.68 -23.47 -2.34
C GLY A 123 -15.65 -24.73 -1.46
N ASP A 124 -14.47 -25.28 -1.15
CA ASP A 124 -14.35 -26.38 -0.19
C ASP A 124 -14.49 -25.88 1.26
N PRO A 125 -15.12 -26.64 2.17
CA PRO A 125 -15.28 -26.23 3.57
C PRO A 125 -13.95 -25.95 4.27
N VAL A 126 -12.91 -26.74 3.97
CA VAL A 126 -11.57 -26.57 4.56
C VAL A 126 -10.88 -25.32 4.02
N THR A 127 -11.04 -24.99 2.73
CA THR A 127 -10.44 -23.79 2.13
C THR A 127 -11.15 -22.51 2.56
N SER A 128 -12.44 -22.59 2.89
CA SER A 128 -13.19 -21.45 3.45
C SER A 128 -12.63 -20.96 4.80
N GLN A 129 -12.16 -21.88 5.65
CA GLN A 129 -11.54 -21.54 6.91
C GLN A 129 -10.15 -20.91 6.69
N LEU A 130 -9.35 -21.49 5.80
CA LEU A 130 -8.05 -20.93 5.40
C LEU A 130 -8.17 -19.53 4.79
N LEU A 131 -9.23 -19.28 4.02
CA LEU A 131 -9.51 -17.95 3.47
C LEU A 131 -9.77 -16.94 4.59
N ASN A 132 -10.56 -17.30 5.60
CA ASN A 132 -10.87 -16.43 6.73
C ASN A 132 -9.59 -16.10 7.54
N ASP A 133 -8.79 -17.12 7.85
CA ASP A 133 -7.50 -16.95 8.56
C ASP A 133 -6.54 -16.08 7.75
N SER A 134 -6.52 -16.25 6.42
CA SER A 134 -5.69 -15.45 5.51
C SER A 134 -6.11 -13.98 5.50
N LYS A 135 -7.41 -13.69 5.39
CA LYS A 135 -7.94 -12.31 5.43
C LYS A 135 -7.58 -11.62 6.74
N LEU A 136 -7.69 -12.34 7.85
CA LEU A 136 -7.33 -11.83 9.16
C LEU A 136 -5.82 -11.58 9.29
N GLY A 137 -4.97 -12.50 8.81
CA GLY A 137 -3.52 -12.30 8.75
C GLY A 137 -3.12 -11.10 7.89
N ILE A 138 -3.78 -10.88 6.75
CA ILE A 138 -3.54 -9.71 5.88
C ILE A 138 -3.91 -8.41 6.57
N LEU A 139 -5.05 -8.37 7.27
CA LEU A 139 -5.48 -7.22 8.05
C LEU A 139 -4.50 -6.89 9.17
N ALA A 140 -4.18 -7.89 10.00
CA ALA A 140 -3.25 -7.71 11.11
C ALA A 140 -1.86 -7.31 10.60
N GLY A 141 -1.35 -7.97 9.56
CA GLY A 141 -0.06 -7.65 8.96
C GLY A 141 -0.01 -6.25 8.32
N SER A 142 -1.08 -5.83 7.64
CA SER A 142 -1.15 -4.49 7.05
C SER A 142 -1.25 -3.40 8.12
N LEU A 143 -1.98 -3.65 9.21
CA LEU A 143 -2.05 -2.73 10.36
C LEU A 143 -0.68 -2.59 11.03
N LEU A 144 0.01 -3.72 11.27
CA LEU A 144 1.36 -3.73 11.84
C LEU A 144 2.35 -3.02 10.93
N ALA A 145 2.32 -3.27 9.62
CA ALA A 145 3.15 -2.55 8.65
C ALA A 145 2.89 -1.05 8.67
N GLY A 146 1.62 -0.64 8.75
CA GLY A 146 1.23 0.77 8.84
C GLY A 146 1.73 1.44 10.12
N ILE A 147 1.58 0.80 11.27
CA ILE A 147 2.05 1.33 12.56
C ILE A 147 3.58 1.42 12.58
N LEU A 148 4.28 0.37 12.16
CA LEU A 148 5.74 0.34 12.10
C LEU A 148 6.29 1.37 11.11
N GLY A 149 5.67 1.46 9.93
CA GLY A 149 6.01 2.44 8.91
C GLY A 149 5.78 3.88 9.38
N TRP A 150 4.64 4.15 10.03
CA TRP A 150 4.35 5.45 10.64
C TRP A 150 5.35 5.81 11.74
N ALA A 151 5.65 4.87 12.65
CA ALA A 151 6.61 5.08 13.72
C ALA A 151 8.03 5.33 13.19
N ALA A 152 8.47 4.55 12.19
CA ALA A 152 9.76 4.74 11.54
C ALA A 152 9.85 6.08 10.81
N LEU A 153 8.78 6.47 10.12
CA LEU A 153 8.72 7.75 9.43
C LEU A 153 8.76 8.93 10.41
N HIS A 154 7.99 8.84 11.50
CA HIS A 154 7.97 9.86 12.56
C HIS A 154 9.34 10.04 13.24
N LEU A 155 10.15 8.99 13.34
CA LEU A 155 11.51 9.07 13.89
C LEU A 155 12.55 9.57 12.89
N THR A 156 12.33 9.35 11.59
CA THR A 156 13.31 9.66 10.53
C THR A 156 13.08 11.01 9.86
N LEU A 157 11.87 11.55 9.90
CA LEU A 157 11.58 12.87 9.36
C LEU A 157 12.17 13.96 10.27
N PRO A 158 12.98 14.88 9.73
CA PRO A 158 13.37 16.10 10.42
C PRO A 158 12.11 16.88 10.81
N ARG A 159 12.00 17.27 12.07
CA ARG A 159 10.94 18.15 12.54
C ARG A 159 11.23 19.55 11.97
N GLU A 160 10.22 20.19 11.38
CA GLU A 160 10.29 21.49 10.64
C GLU A 160 10.96 22.67 11.38
N ALA A 161 11.40 22.51 12.63
CA ALA A 161 12.10 23.54 13.41
C ALA A 161 13.45 23.98 12.83
N ASP A 162 14.04 23.22 11.90
CA ASP A 162 15.35 23.54 11.31
C ASP A 162 15.26 24.44 10.06
N CYS A 163 14.05 24.68 9.50
CA CYS A 163 13.85 25.54 8.33
C CYS A 163 13.85 27.05 8.66
N GLU A 164 13.62 27.43 9.91
CA GLU A 164 13.55 28.85 10.32
C GLU A 164 14.89 29.43 10.81
N ALA A 165 15.93 28.59 11.03
CA ALA A 165 17.22 29.04 11.58
C ALA A 165 18.28 29.43 10.52
N GLY A 166 17.91 29.42 9.23
CA GLY A 166 18.84 29.59 8.11
C GLY A 166 18.51 30.68 7.10
N GLN A 167 17.60 31.61 7.42
CA GLN A 167 17.36 32.82 6.62
C GLN A 167 18.08 34.04 7.20
#